data_AF-A0A961CG38-F1
#
_entry.id   AF-A0A961CG38-F1
#
_cell.length_a   1.000
_cell.length_b   1.000
_cell.length_c   1.000
_cell.angle_alpha   90.00
_cell.angle_beta   90.00
_cell.angle_gamma   90.00
#
_symmetry.space_group_name_H-M   'P 1'
#
loop_
_entity.id
_entity.type
_entity.pdbx_description
1 polymer ?
#
loop_
_entity_poly.entity_id
_entity_poly.type
_entity_poly.pdbx_seq_one_letter_code
_entity_poly.pdbx_strand_id
1 'polypeptide(L)' 'AGIYLAPIQMQANNGILVIDDFGRQALTPEQLLNRWIVPLDRSIDYLTLDYGVKFEIPLTTKIVFST' A
#
# COMPACT_ATOMS: atom_id res chain seq x y z
N ALA A 1 -18.79 -10.90 -8.22
CA ALA A 1 -18.98 -9.56 -7.65
C ALA A 1 -19.07 -9.70 -6.14
N GLY A 2 -18.22 -8.99 -5.41
CA GLY A 2 -18.14 -9.04 -3.95
C GLY A 2 -17.69 -7.69 -3.41
N ILE A 3 -17.69 -7.54 -2.09
CA ILE A 3 -17.19 -6.33 -1.42
C ILE A 3 -15.72 -6.55 -1.11
N TYR A 4 -14.87 -5.60 -1.51
CA TYR A 4 -13.45 -5.60 -1.21
C TYR A 4 -13.13 -4.53 -0.19
N LEU A 5 -12.22 -4.84 0.73
CA LEU A 5 -11.62 -3.83 1.59
C LEU A 5 -10.50 -3.14 0.82
N ALA A 6 -10.55 -1.81 0.75
CA ALA A 6 -9.45 -1.04 0.20
C ALA A 6 -8.19 -1.27 1.04
N PRO A 7 -7.01 -1.45 0.41
CA PRO A 7 -5.77 -1.63 1.16
C PRO A 7 -5.40 -0.34 1.91
N ILE A 8 -4.64 -0.47 3.00
CA ILE A 8 -4.40 0.62 3.97
C ILE A 8 -3.80 1.88 3.32
N GLN A 9 -2.91 1.73 2.34
CA GLN A 9 -2.32 2.85 1.62
C GLN A 9 -3.34 3.59 0.75
N MET A 10 -4.35 2.90 0.22
CA MET A 10 -5.44 3.52 -0.53
C MET A 10 -6.40 4.26 0.41
N GLN A 11 -6.66 3.72 1.59
CA GLN A 11 -7.48 4.39 2.59
C GLN A 11 -6.81 5.69 3.09
N ALA A 12 -5.49 5.68 3.21
CA ALA A 12 -4.69 6.85 3.61
C ALA A 12 -4.31 7.79 2.45
N ASN A 13 -4.89 7.60 1.25
CA ASN A 13 -4.54 8.40 0.08
C ASN A 13 -4.84 9.88 0.32
N ASN A 14 -3.97 10.75 -0.22
CA ASN A 14 -3.93 12.19 0.07
C ASN A 14 -3.58 12.55 1.53
N GLY A 15 -3.12 11.57 2.32
CA GLY A 15 -2.73 11.74 3.71
C GLY A 15 -1.37 11.11 4.04
N ILE A 16 -1.23 10.71 5.30
CA ILE A 16 -0.03 10.06 5.83
C ILE A 16 -0.43 8.68 6.36
N LEU A 17 0.32 7.66 5.98
CA LEU A 17 0.27 6.32 6.56
C LEU A 17 1.47 6.16 7.48
N VAL A 18 1.24 6.14 8.79
CA VAL A 18 2.27 5.90 9.81
C VAL A 18 2.29 4.43 10.16
N ILE A 19 3.46 3.79 10.05
CA ILE A 19 3.72 2.43 10.53
C ILE A 19 4.65 2.54 11.72
N ASP A 20 4.08 2.35 12.90
CA ASP A 20 4.82 2.33 14.14
C ASP A 20 5.39 0.94 14.43
N ASP A 21 6.42 0.89 15.29
CA ASP A 21 7.17 -0.33 15.61
C ASP A 21 7.56 -1.12 14.34
N PHE A 22 8.18 -0.44 13.37
CA PHE A 22 8.52 -1.06 12.09
C PHE A 22 9.46 -2.27 12.30
N GLY A 23 9.07 -3.42 11.76
CA GLY A 23 9.69 -4.71 12.03
C GLY A 23 8.86 -5.66 12.90
N ARG A 24 7.77 -5.19 13.52
CA ARG A 24 6.84 -6.04 14.30
C ARG A 24 5.57 -6.43 13.54
N GLN A 25 5.48 -6.13 12.25
CA GLN A 25 4.34 -6.50 11.40
C GLN A 25 4.38 -7.99 11.06
N ALA A 26 3.22 -8.56 10.69
CA ALA A 26 3.12 -9.96 10.26
C ALA A 26 3.90 -10.25 8.96
N LEU A 27 4.02 -9.22 8.09
CA LEU A 27 4.89 -9.24 6.91
C LEU A 27 6.28 -8.75 7.30
N THR A 28 7.30 -9.30 6.66
CA THR A 28 8.67 -8.81 6.88
C THR A 28 8.81 -7.38 6.35
N PRO A 29 9.72 -6.56 6.93
CA PRO A 29 10.06 -5.25 6.40
C PRO A 29 10.38 -5.28 4.90
N GLU A 30 11.13 -6.29 4.45
CA GLU A 30 11.49 -6.46 3.05
C GLU A 30 10.25 -6.67 2.16
N GLN A 31 9.29 -7.49 2.58
CA GLN A 31 8.03 -7.70 1.84
C GLN A 31 7.23 -6.40 1.71
N LEU A 32 7.14 -5.62 2.79
CA LEU A 32 6.44 -4.34 2.79
C LEU A 32 7.12 -3.34 1.85
N LEU A 33 8.45 -3.20 1.95
CA LEU A 33 9.21 -2.28 1.12
C LEU A 33 9.14 -2.67 -0.36
N ASN A 34 9.36 -3.95 -0.69
CA ASN A 34 9.29 -4.45 -2.06
C ASN A 34 7.93 -4.21 -2.72
N ARG A 35 6.84 -4.26 -1.96
CA ARG A 35 5.48 -3.94 -2.46
C ARG A 35 5.31 -2.46 -2.83
N TRP A 36 6.07 -1.55 -2.22
CA TRP A 36 5.93 -0.10 -2.39
C TRP A 36 7.00 0.56 -3.24
N ILE A 37 8.11 -0.13 -3.57
CA ILE A 37 9.17 0.41 -4.46
C ILE A 37 8.56 1.02 -5.74
N VAL A 38 7.83 0.21 -6.51
CA VAL A 38 7.28 0.67 -7.81
C VAL A 38 6.15 1.69 -7.63
N PRO A 39 5.17 1.49 -6.71
CA PRO A 39 4.12 2.48 -6.53
C PRO A 39 4.58 3.85 -6.05
N LEU A 40 5.56 3.90 -5.14
CA LEU A 40 6.11 5.16 -4.64
C LEU A 40 6.93 5.88 -5.70
N ASP A 41 7.70 5.15 -6.51
CA ASP A 41 8.47 5.70 -7.63
C ASP A 41 7.55 6.34 -8.70
N ARG A 42 6.44 5.66 -9.04
CA ARG A 42 5.53 6.07 -10.11
C ARG A 42 4.37 6.95 -9.66
N SER A 43 4.15 7.09 -8.35
CA SER A 43 2.94 7.71 -7.79
C SER A 43 1.63 7.03 -8.26
N ILE A 44 1.67 5.74 -8.56
CA ILE A 44 0.53 4.92 -9.02
C ILE A 44 0.58 3.57 -8.30
N ASP A 45 -0.50 3.17 -7.62
CA ASP A 45 -0.65 1.82 -7.07
C ASP A 45 -1.44 0.93 -8.01
N TYR A 46 -0.99 -0.31 -8.16
CA TYR A 46 -1.57 -1.31 -9.04
C TYR A 46 -2.28 -2.35 -8.20
N LEU A 47 -3.61 -2.37 -8.25
CA LEU A 47 -4.43 -3.29 -7.48
C LEU A 47 -4.99 -4.38 -8.38
N THR A 48 -5.05 -5.60 -7.85
CA THR A 48 -5.61 -6.76 -8.53
C THR A 48 -6.75 -7.32 -7.68
N LEU A 49 -7.90 -7.52 -8.30
CA LEU A 49 -9.05 -8.18 -7.68
C LEU A 49 -8.96 -9.69 -7.90
N ASP A 50 -9.57 -10.47 -7.01
CA ASP A 50 -9.46 -11.94 -7.04
C ASP A 50 -9.99 -12.57 -8.34
N TYR A 51 -10.87 -11.87 -9.05
CA TYR A 51 -11.38 -12.28 -10.36
C TYR A 51 -10.51 -11.81 -11.54
N GLY A 52 -9.27 -11.40 -11.27
CA GLY A 52 -8.23 -11.14 -12.27
C GLY A 52 -8.20 -9.73 -12.86
N VAL A 53 -9.16 -8.86 -12.51
CA VAL A 53 -9.15 -7.47 -12.97
C VAL A 53 -8.04 -6.70 -12.28
N LYS A 54 -7.23 -6.01 -13.09
CA LYS A 54 -6.18 -5.09 -12.65
C LYS A 54 -6.61 -3.66 -12.93
N PHE A 55 -6.34 -2.78 -12.00
CA PHE A 55 -6.62 -1.36 -12.15
C PHE A 55 -5.58 -0.51 -11.43
N GLU A 56 -5.43 0.72 -11.90
CA GLU A 56 -4.50 1.70 -11.40
C GLU A 56 -5.23 2.73 -10.55
N ILE A 57 -4.59 3.17 -9.46
CA ILE A 57 -5.04 4.31 -8.67
C ILE A 57 -3.88 5.27 -8.44
N PRO A 58 -4.12 6.59 -8.36
CA PRO A 58 -3.09 7.52 -7.90
C PRO A 58 -2.65 7.15 -6.48
N LEU A 59 -1.33 7.07 -6.25
CA LEU A 59 -0.76 6.91 -4.92
C LEU A 59 -0.11 8.24 -4.49
N THR A 60 -0.81 9.00 -3.68
CA THR A 60 -0.33 10.27 -3.09
C THR A 60 -0.05 10.16 -1.59
N THR A 61 -0.31 8.98 -1.00
CA THR A 61 -0.01 8.66 0.40
C THR A 61 1.46 8.85 0.72
N LYS A 62 1.76 9.60 1.78
CA LYS A 62 3.11 9.67 2.37
C LYS A 62 3.25 8.56 3.40
N ILE A 63 4.22 7.67 3.21
CA ILE A 63 4.48 6.58 4.17
C ILE A 63 5.58 7.02 5.14
N VAL A 64 5.33 6.86 6.44
CA VAL A 64 6.27 7.19 7.52
C VAL A 64 6.46 5.96 8.40
N PHE A 65 7.71 5.61 8.66
CA PHE A 65 8.08 4.51 9.56
C PHE A 65 8.62 5.08 10.87
N SER A 66 8.26 4.44 11.99
CA SER A 66 8.76 4.71 13.34
C SER A 66 9.31 3.41 13.95
N THR A 67 10.36 3.52 14.77
CA THR A 67 11.13 2.41 15.37
C THR A 67 11.43 2.70 16.83
#